data_AF-A0A269PTG9-F1
#
_entry.id   AF-A0A269PTG9-F1
#
_cell.length_a   1.000
_cell.length_b   1.000
_cell.length_c   1.000
_cell.angle_alpha   90.00
_cell.angle_beta   90.00
_cell.angle_gamma   90.00
#
_symmetry.space_group_name_H-M   'P 1'
#
loop_
_entity.id
_entity.type
_entity.pdbx_description
1 polymer ?
#
loop_
_entity_poly.entity_id
_entity_poly.type
_entity_poly.pdbx_seq_one_letter_code
_entity_poly.pdbx_strand_id
1 'polypeptide(L)'
;MRLLIVTSFMILLFGCHLTKPLAPLLEMPKVPQLNYQKFQIEYIKTEQEKLSSLQIKSVQLPAHQITKKQTIAFDLSKAEVSYDLARIFNEQFKKIDLKPVSDTINTEYKLTLNKITHKIGAQVHFELKNKSRMKGIVDNKLIAKMCDSMDTIISLRLTHTKSGDVVWFAQSEINSSNYPTTPLSFKFNFYEIINNKKQISLFITNHNTEEARIIRAQTPVSIPSYIISTHSSDLVKVSGVCSQTEANDLAEKISQYLIKNLVNKLKISDIYM
;
A
#
# COMPACT_ATOMS: atom_id res chain seq x y z
N MET A 1 71.06 -2.72 71.72
CA MET A 1 69.78 -3.42 71.44
C MET A 1 68.61 -2.50 71.07
N ARG A 2 68.43 -1.30 71.66
CA ARG A 2 67.29 -0.42 71.34
C ARG A 2 67.30 0.17 69.90
N LEU A 3 68.47 0.41 69.32
CA LEU A 3 68.59 1.01 67.98
C LEU A 3 68.20 0.05 66.83
N LEU A 4 68.44 -1.26 67.00
CA LEU A 4 68.13 -2.31 66.01
C LEU A 4 66.62 -2.57 65.87
N ILE A 5 65.87 -2.35 66.94
CA ILE A 5 64.40 -2.53 66.95
C ILE A 5 63.72 -1.37 66.20
N VAL A 6 64.25 -0.15 66.32
CA VAL A 6 63.73 1.04 65.62
C VAL A 6 64.00 0.99 64.12
N THR A 7 65.18 0.52 63.69
CA THR A 7 65.49 0.37 62.25
C THR A 7 64.66 -0.74 61.60
N SER A 8 64.41 -1.85 62.31
CA SER A 8 63.51 -2.91 61.82
C SER A 8 62.06 -2.43 61.65
N PHE A 9 61.56 -1.58 62.56
CA PHE A 9 60.22 -0.99 62.44
C PHE A 9 60.11 0.01 61.28
N MET A 10 61.16 0.77 60.98
CA MET A 10 61.18 1.67 59.82
C MET A 10 61.18 0.92 58.49
N ILE A 11 61.87 -0.22 58.38
CA ILE A 11 61.87 -1.04 57.15
C ILE A 11 60.49 -1.66 56.89
N LEU A 12 59.75 -2.04 57.95
CA LEU A 12 58.39 -2.55 57.83
C LEU A 12 57.38 -1.46 57.37
N LEU A 13 57.57 -0.19 57.75
CA LEU A 13 56.72 0.92 57.32
C LEU A 13 56.92 1.31 55.85
N PHE A 14 58.11 1.12 55.28
CA PHE A 14 58.37 1.34 53.85
C PHE A 14 57.79 0.23 52.94
N GLY A 15 57.48 -0.95 53.49
CA GLY A 15 56.87 -2.06 52.75
C GLY A 15 55.46 -1.75 52.22
N CYS A 16 54.72 -0.86 52.89
CA CYS A 16 53.37 -0.46 52.46
C CYS A 16 53.34 0.61 51.36
N HIS A 17 54.47 1.25 51.02
CA HIS A 17 54.53 2.29 49.99
C HIS A 17 54.91 1.79 48.58
N LEU A 18 55.24 0.50 48.43
CA LEU A 18 55.65 -0.09 47.13
C LEU A 18 54.50 -0.71 46.32
N THR A 19 53.27 -0.73 46.83
CA THR A 19 52.12 -1.16 46.03
C THR A 19 51.68 -0.02 45.11
N LYS A 20 51.91 -0.17 43.80
CA LYS A 20 51.41 0.79 42.81
C LYS A 20 49.88 0.87 42.95
N PRO A 21 49.29 2.07 43.05
CA PRO A 21 47.84 2.20 43.18
C PRO A 21 47.17 1.62 41.92
N LEU A 22 46.20 0.73 42.11
CA LEU A 22 45.42 0.15 41.02
C LEU A 22 44.17 1.00 40.76
N ALA A 23 43.94 1.37 39.50
CA ALA A 23 42.70 2.01 39.12
C ALA A 23 41.48 1.08 39.41
N PRO A 24 40.28 1.63 39.71
CA PRO A 24 39.08 0.83 39.95
C PRO A 24 38.69 0.04 38.70
N LEU A 25 38.02 -1.11 38.84
CA LEU A 25 37.53 -1.87 37.69
C LEU A 25 36.57 -1.01 36.84
N LEU A 26 36.73 -1.06 35.53
CA LEU A 26 35.77 -0.48 34.59
C LEU A 26 34.55 -1.38 34.51
N GLU A 27 33.38 -0.76 34.44
CA GLU A 27 32.10 -1.44 34.27
C GLU A 27 31.53 -1.19 32.88
N MET A 28 30.64 -2.08 32.44
CA MET A 28 29.90 -1.85 31.20
C MET A 28 29.06 -0.58 31.32
N PRO A 29 29.14 0.34 30.34
CA PRO A 29 28.29 1.52 30.34
C PRO A 29 26.83 1.08 30.26
N LYS A 30 25.95 1.83 30.92
CA LYS A 30 24.52 1.59 30.90
C LYS A 30 24.03 1.53 29.45
N VAL A 31 23.41 0.41 29.09
CA VAL A 31 22.87 0.21 27.74
C VAL A 31 21.79 1.26 27.49
N PRO A 32 21.88 2.05 26.40
CA PRO A 32 20.86 3.04 26.08
C PRO A 32 19.54 2.34 25.74
N GLN A 33 18.42 3.03 25.97
CA GLN A 33 17.12 2.55 25.56
C GLN A 33 17.01 2.66 24.02
N LEU A 34 16.78 1.54 23.36
CA LEU A 34 16.63 1.48 21.91
C LEU A 34 15.17 1.73 21.52
N ASN A 35 14.98 2.49 20.44
CA ASN A 35 13.66 2.76 19.90
C ASN A 35 13.17 1.61 19.00
N TYR A 36 11.89 1.28 19.14
CA TYR A 36 11.17 0.38 18.24
C TYR A 36 9.78 0.95 17.98
N GLN A 37 9.41 1.12 16.72
CA GLN A 37 8.13 1.69 16.32
C GLN A 37 7.55 0.94 15.13
N LYS A 38 6.23 0.71 15.17
CA LYS A 38 5.48 0.13 14.05
C LYS A 38 4.75 1.25 13.33
N PHE A 39 4.92 1.29 12.02
CA PHE A 39 4.28 2.27 11.18
C PHE A 39 3.30 1.60 10.23
N GLN A 40 2.16 2.26 10.04
CA GLN A 40 1.25 2.00 8.93
C GLN A 40 1.10 3.30 8.15
N ILE A 41 1.39 3.24 6.86
CA ILE A 41 1.36 4.38 5.96
C ILE A 41 0.29 4.17 4.89
N GLU A 42 -0.32 5.28 4.49
CA GLU A 42 -1.32 5.33 3.43
C GLU A 42 -0.79 6.16 2.27
N TYR A 43 -1.11 5.70 1.07
CA TYR A 43 -0.76 6.36 -0.16
C TYR A 43 -2.01 6.96 -0.82
N ILE A 44 -1.85 8.14 -1.41
CA ILE A 44 -2.85 8.86 -2.20
C ILE A 44 -2.31 9.09 -3.60
N LYS A 45 -3.20 9.16 -4.58
CA LYS A 45 -2.79 9.50 -5.95
C LYS A 45 -2.36 10.94 -6.05
N THR A 46 -1.41 11.23 -6.93
CA THR A 46 -1.02 12.59 -7.26
C THR A 46 -2.14 13.33 -7.99
N GLU A 47 -2.21 14.65 -7.80
CA GLU A 47 -3.31 15.48 -8.28
C GLU A 47 -3.51 15.48 -9.80
N GLN A 48 -2.48 15.10 -10.58
CA GLN A 48 -2.55 14.97 -12.03
C GLN A 48 -3.38 13.76 -12.50
N GLU A 49 -3.56 12.73 -11.67
CA GLU A 49 -4.36 11.54 -12.02
C GLU A 49 -5.83 11.63 -11.55
N LYS A 50 -6.23 12.71 -10.85
CA LYS A 50 -7.65 12.98 -10.56
C LYS A 50 -8.49 13.14 -11.84
N LEU A 51 -7.84 13.38 -12.99
CA LEU A 51 -8.51 13.68 -14.27
C LEU A 51 -8.97 12.45 -15.07
N SER A 52 -8.65 11.21 -14.64
CA SER A 52 -9.13 9.97 -15.29
C SER A 52 -10.35 9.34 -14.59
N SER A 53 -11.23 10.19 -14.06
CA SER A 53 -12.54 9.80 -13.53
C SER A 53 -13.37 8.99 -14.54
N LEU A 54 -14.33 8.20 -14.06
CA LEU A 54 -15.28 7.43 -14.86
C LEU A 54 -15.77 8.23 -16.08
N GLN A 55 -15.43 7.79 -17.27
CA GLN A 55 -15.84 8.43 -18.51
C GLN A 55 -17.09 7.74 -19.04
N ILE A 56 -18.16 8.48 -19.30
CA ILE A 56 -19.40 7.95 -19.88
C ILE A 56 -19.79 8.83 -21.06
N LYS A 57 -19.94 8.20 -22.22
CA LYS A 57 -20.55 8.78 -23.42
C LYS A 57 -21.83 8.00 -23.68
N SER A 58 -22.98 8.67 -23.70
CA SER A 58 -24.28 8.02 -23.88
C SER A 58 -25.19 8.91 -24.70
N VAL A 59 -25.78 8.35 -25.75
CA VAL A 59 -26.70 9.07 -26.65
C VAL A 59 -27.93 8.20 -26.87
N GLN A 60 -29.10 8.81 -26.68
CA GLN A 60 -30.39 8.18 -26.97
C GLN A 60 -31.04 8.92 -28.13
N LEU A 61 -31.45 8.16 -29.13
CA LEU A 61 -32.06 8.66 -30.35
C LEU A 61 -33.59 8.68 -30.19
N PRO A 62 -34.29 9.67 -30.76
CA PRO A 62 -35.72 9.87 -30.52
C PRO A 62 -36.63 8.91 -31.30
N ALA A 63 -36.07 8.04 -32.15
CA ALA A 63 -36.83 7.21 -33.11
C ALA A 63 -37.88 6.31 -32.44
N HIS A 64 -37.56 5.73 -31.28
CA HIS A 64 -38.50 4.94 -30.47
C HIS A 64 -38.34 5.29 -29.00
N GLN A 65 -39.45 5.49 -28.31
CA GLN A 65 -39.44 5.67 -26.86
C GLN A 65 -39.31 4.33 -26.17
N ILE A 66 -38.45 4.27 -25.16
CA ILE A 66 -38.30 3.10 -24.30
C ILE A 66 -39.17 3.34 -23.07
N THR A 67 -40.05 2.38 -22.77
CA THR A 67 -41.06 2.48 -21.72
C THR A 67 -40.93 1.29 -20.78
N LYS A 68 -41.53 1.43 -19.60
CA LYS A 68 -41.50 0.38 -18.58
C LYS A 68 -42.13 -0.92 -19.08
N LYS A 69 -41.68 -2.03 -18.51
CA LYS A 69 -42.10 -3.42 -18.76
C LYS A 69 -41.81 -3.96 -20.16
N GLN A 70 -41.18 -3.16 -21.03
CA GLN A 70 -40.77 -3.63 -22.35
C GLN A 70 -39.69 -4.70 -22.25
N THR A 71 -39.68 -5.57 -23.25
CA THR A 71 -38.79 -6.72 -23.33
C THR A 71 -37.45 -6.34 -23.96
N ILE A 72 -36.38 -6.90 -23.40
CA ILE A 72 -35.01 -6.69 -23.87
C ILE A 72 -34.28 -8.03 -23.93
N ALA A 73 -33.69 -8.37 -25.07
CA ALA A 73 -32.79 -9.51 -25.19
C ALA A 73 -31.34 -9.03 -25.32
N PHE A 74 -30.41 -9.87 -24.90
CA PHE A 74 -28.99 -9.56 -24.92
C PHE A 74 -28.26 -10.34 -25.99
N ASP A 75 -27.43 -9.65 -26.75
CA ASP A 75 -26.43 -10.23 -27.64
C ASP A 75 -25.04 -9.90 -27.07
N LEU A 76 -24.55 -10.85 -26.29
CA LEU A 76 -23.27 -10.80 -25.60
C LEU A 76 -22.25 -11.73 -26.28
N SER A 77 -22.54 -12.20 -27.49
CA SER A 77 -21.71 -13.16 -28.23
C SER A 77 -20.27 -12.69 -28.46
N LYS A 78 -20.06 -11.37 -28.46
CA LYS A 78 -18.74 -10.72 -28.62
C LYS A 78 -17.99 -10.53 -27.29
N ALA A 79 -18.52 -11.03 -26.18
CA ALA A 79 -17.87 -10.94 -24.88
C ALA A 79 -16.86 -12.08 -24.69
N GLU A 80 -15.58 -11.74 -24.57
CA GLU A 80 -14.53 -12.68 -24.18
C GLU A 80 -14.17 -12.46 -22.70
N VAL A 81 -15.09 -12.80 -21.80
CA VAL A 81 -14.90 -12.64 -20.35
C VAL A 81 -15.29 -13.90 -19.59
N SER A 82 -14.67 -14.13 -18.42
CA SER A 82 -14.86 -15.33 -17.59
C SER A 82 -16.04 -15.26 -16.63
N TYR A 83 -16.76 -14.13 -16.56
CA TYR A 83 -17.84 -13.89 -15.62
C TYR A 83 -19.18 -13.67 -16.32
N ASP A 84 -20.28 -13.90 -15.60
CA ASP A 84 -21.65 -13.86 -16.15
C ASP A 84 -22.15 -12.43 -16.35
N LEU A 85 -21.91 -11.89 -17.56
CA LEU A 85 -22.44 -10.60 -17.98
C LEU A 85 -23.97 -10.57 -18.08
N ALA A 86 -24.61 -11.68 -18.47
CA ALA A 86 -26.05 -11.72 -18.63
C ALA A 86 -26.73 -11.50 -17.29
N ARG A 87 -26.24 -12.12 -16.21
CA ARG A 87 -26.68 -11.86 -14.83
C ARG A 87 -26.52 -10.39 -14.46
N ILE A 88 -25.36 -9.78 -14.74
CA ILE A 88 -25.10 -8.37 -14.41
C ILE A 88 -26.10 -7.44 -15.10
N PHE A 89 -26.31 -7.62 -16.42
CA PHE A 89 -27.28 -6.84 -17.18
C PHE A 89 -28.71 -7.09 -16.69
N ASN A 90 -29.10 -8.35 -16.48
CA ASN A 90 -30.41 -8.72 -15.94
C ASN A 90 -30.74 -7.96 -14.66
N GLU A 91 -29.80 -7.92 -13.71
CA GLU A 91 -29.96 -7.20 -12.45
C GLU A 91 -30.14 -5.69 -12.65
N GLN A 92 -29.41 -5.05 -13.57
CA GLN A 92 -29.54 -3.60 -13.78
C GLN A 92 -30.80 -3.23 -14.56
N PHE A 93 -31.17 -4.00 -15.59
CA PHE A 93 -32.36 -3.71 -16.39
C PHE A 93 -33.66 -3.91 -15.60
N LYS A 94 -33.72 -4.93 -14.74
CA LYS A 94 -34.86 -5.11 -13.83
C LYS A 94 -35.07 -3.91 -12.88
N LYS A 95 -33.99 -3.24 -12.47
CA LYS A 95 -34.08 -2.04 -11.60
C LYS A 95 -34.69 -0.83 -12.29
N ILE A 96 -34.58 -0.75 -13.62
CA ILE A 96 -35.23 0.29 -14.42
C ILE A 96 -36.54 -0.21 -15.07
N ASP A 97 -37.11 -1.28 -14.52
CA ASP A 97 -38.38 -1.91 -14.91
C ASP A 97 -38.43 -2.33 -16.39
N LEU A 98 -37.31 -2.74 -16.98
CA LEU A 98 -37.31 -3.50 -18.24
C LEU A 98 -37.34 -5.00 -17.93
N LYS A 99 -37.84 -5.80 -18.88
CA LYS A 99 -37.99 -7.25 -18.76
C LYS A 99 -36.98 -7.99 -19.64
N PRO A 100 -35.84 -8.42 -19.08
CA PRO A 100 -34.92 -9.26 -19.82
C PRO A 100 -35.55 -10.58 -20.23
N VAL A 101 -35.35 -10.99 -21.48
CA VAL A 101 -35.83 -12.25 -22.04
C VAL A 101 -34.71 -12.95 -22.81
N SER A 102 -34.79 -14.28 -22.92
CA SER A 102 -33.84 -15.09 -23.70
C SER A 102 -34.15 -15.09 -25.20
N ASP A 103 -35.40 -14.81 -25.57
CA ASP A 103 -35.85 -14.79 -26.97
C ASP A 103 -35.39 -13.50 -27.66
N THR A 104 -34.51 -13.62 -28.65
CA THR A 104 -34.00 -12.49 -29.44
C THR A 104 -34.88 -12.13 -30.64
N ILE A 105 -35.88 -12.95 -30.97
CA ILE A 105 -36.76 -12.78 -32.14
C ILE A 105 -38.00 -11.97 -31.76
N ASN A 106 -38.67 -12.31 -30.65
CA ASN A 106 -39.92 -11.67 -30.24
C ASN A 106 -39.77 -10.57 -29.17
N THR A 107 -38.53 -10.14 -28.91
CA THR A 107 -38.24 -9.04 -27.97
C THR A 107 -38.45 -7.68 -28.64
N GLU A 108 -38.87 -6.66 -27.88
CA GLU A 108 -39.01 -5.29 -28.38
C GLU A 108 -37.67 -4.64 -28.67
N TYR A 109 -36.66 -4.89 -27.82
CA TYR A 109 -35.31 -4.37 -28.00
C TYR A 109 -34.25 -5.46 -27.92
N LYS A 110 -33.15 -5.22 -28.63
CA LYS A 110 -31.94 -6.03 -28.58
C LYS A 110 -30.76 -5.17 -28.13
N LEU A 111 -30.18 -5.51 -26.98
CA LEU A 111 -28.93 -4.91 -26.51
C LEU A 111 -27.75 -5.72 -27.03
N THR A 112 -26.92 -5.10 -27.84
CA THR A 112 -25.68 -5.67 -28.36
C THR A 112 -24.49 -5.10 -27.59
N LEU A 113 -23.65 -6.00 -27.07
CA LEU A 113 -22.33 -5.64 -26.57
C LEU A 113 -21.37 -5.53 -27.76
N ASN A 114 -20.95 -4.31 -28.10
CA ASN A 114 -20.02 -4.09 -29.19
C ASN A 114 -18.58 -4.36 -28.78
N LYS A 115 -18.24 -4.01 -27.53
CA LYS A 115 -16.88 -4.15 -26.99
C LYS A 115 -16.93 -4.30 -25.48
N ILE A 116 -16.19 -5.28 -24.97
CA ILE A 116 -15.73 -5.32 -23.60
C ILE A 116 -14.25 -5.67 -23.63
N THR A 117 -13.40 -4.84 -23.03
CA THR A 117 -11.97 -5.10 -22.99
C THR A 117 -11.41 -4.73 -21.64
N HIS A 118 -10.61 -5.64 -21.10
CA HIS A 118 -9.74 -5.43 -19.94
C HIS A 118 -8.30 -5.47 -20.45
N LYS A 119 -7.60 -4.34 -20.40
CA LYS A 119 -6.21 -4.25 -20.86
C LYS A 119 -5.32 -3.71 -19.76
N ILE A 120 -4.04 -4.03 -19.84
CA ILE A 120 -3.02 -3.41 -18.99
C ILE A 120 -3.08 -1.89 -19.20
N GLY A 121 -3.26 -1.17 -18.10
CA GLY A 121 -3.30 0.29 -18.08
C GLY A 121 -1.93 0.90 -17.80
N ALA A 122 -1.85 2.22 -17.85
CA ALA A 122 -0.65 2.94 -17.43
C ALA A 122 -0.39 2.74 -15.93
N GLN A 123 0.88 2.70 -15.52
CA GLN A 123 1.21 2.67 -14.10
C GLN A 123 0.76 3.96 -13.41
N VAL A 124 0.26 3.80 -12.19
CA VAL A 124 -0.40 4.85 -11.40
C VAL A 124 0.55 5.29 -10.30
N HIS A 125 0.78 6.59 -10.21
CA HIS A 125 1.70 7.16 -9.25
C HIS A 125 1.02 7.55 -7.94
N PHE A 126 1.51 6.95 -6.86
CA PHE A 126 1.01 7.14 -5.51
C PHE A 126 2.06 7.83 -4.64
N GLU A 127 1.63 8.84 -3.89
CA GLU A 127 2.45 9.54 -2.90
C GLU A 127 1.95 9.28 -1.49
N LEU A 128 2.90 9.27 -0.55
CA LEU A 128 2.58 9.17 0.86
C LEU A 128 1.67 10.33 1.31
N LYS A 129 0.50 9.99 1.88
CA LYS A 129 -0.54 10.94 2.31
C LYS A 129 -0.06 11.93 3.38
N ASN A 130 0.75 11.47 4.32
CA ASN A 130 1.21 12.26 5.47
C ASN A 130 2.74 12.24 5.59
N LYS A 131 3.41 12.92 4.67
CA LYS A 131 4.89 13.04 4.64
C LYS A 131 5.47 13.62 5.95
N SER A 132 4.72 14.49 6.63
CA SER A 132 5.13 15.12 7.89
C SER A 132 5.29 14.14 9.07
N ARG A 133 4.57 13.02 9.07
CA ARG A 133 4.70 11.97 10.11
C ARG A 133 5.97 11.11 9.96
N MET A 134 6.70 11.27 8.86
CA MET A 134 7.89 10.50 8.52
C MET A 134 9.20 11.29 8.66
N LYS A 135 9.18 12.47 9.31
CA LYS A 135 10.38 13.28 9.55
C LYS A 135 11.46 12.45 10.28
N GLY A 136 12.62 12.27 9.64
CA GLY A 136 13.74 11.49 10.16
C GLY A 136 13.86 10.05 9.62
N ILE A 137 12.81 9.53 8.98
CA ILE A 137 12.82 8.24 8.28
C ILE A 137 12.97 8.53 6.79
N VAL A 138 14.17 8.95 6.38
CA VAL A 138 14.46 9.30 4.98
C VAL A 138 14.87 8.06 4.22
N ASP A 139 13.90 7.23 3.85
CA ASP A 139 14.06 6.30 2.75
C ASP A 139 13.17 6.76 1.59
N ASN A 140 13.81 7.17 0.49
CA ASN A 140 13.13 7.59 -0.74
C ASN A 140 12.15 6.52 -1.25
N LYS A 141 12.39 5.23 -0.94
CA LYS A 141 11.51 4.11 -1.30
C LYS A 141 10.13 4.18 -0.64
N LEU A 142 9.97 4.97 0.42
CA LEU A 142 8.72 5.14 1.16
C LEU A 142 7.86 6.28 0.59
N ILE A 143 8.46 7.24 -0.11
CA ILE A 143 7.81 8.50 -0.51
C ILE A 143 6.79 8.27 -1.63
N ALA A 144 7.14 7.42 -2.58
CA ALA A 144 6.36 7.15 -3.77
C ALA A 144 6.23 5.66 -4.06
N LYS A 145 5.11 5.29 -4.69
CA LYS A 145 4.87 3.95 -5.23
C LYS A 145 4.29 4.05 -6.63
N MET A 146 4.80 3.22 -7.53
CA MET A 146 4.19 2.96 -8.82
C MET A 146 3.46 1.64 -8.74
N CYS A 147 2.21 1.65 -9.14
CA CYS A 147 1.33 0.49 -9.09
C CYS A 147 0.77 0.20 -10.47
N ASP A 148 0.60 -1.08 -10.79
CA ASP A 148 -0.03 -1.49 -12.02
C ASP A 148 -1.53 -1.20 -12.00
N SER A 149 -2.12 -1.07 -13.19
CA SER A 149 -3.54 -0.79 -13.34
C SER A 149 -4.13 -1.51 -14.55
N MET A 150 -5.46 -1.45 -14.67
CA MET A 150 -6.19 -2.05 -15.78
C MET A 150 -7.20 -1.04 -16.31
N ASP A 151 -7.17 -0.81 -17.61
CA ASP A 151 -8.22 -0.04 -18.29
C ASP A 151 -9.34 -0.97 -18.71
N THR A 152 -10.57 -0.60 -18.35
CA THR A 152 -11.77 -1.32 -18.76
C THR A 152 -12.64 -0.42 -19.62
N ILE A 153 -13.05 -0.92 -20.79
CA ILE A 153 -13.96 -0.24 -21.72
C ILE A 153 -15.15 -1.15 -22.00
N ILE A 154 -16.36 -0.60 -21.91
CA ILE A 154 -17.61 -1.25 -22.29
C ILE A 154 -18.35 -0.37 -23.30
N SER A 155 -18.76 -0.94 -24.43
CA SER A 155 -19.55 -0.28 -25.47
C SER A 155 -20.81 -1.07 -25.78
N LEU A 156 -21.96 -0.40 -25.75
CA LEU A 156 -23.29 -0.96 -25.89
C LEU A 156 -24.05 -0.26 -27.03
N ARG A 157 -24.91 -1.02 -27.68
CA ARG A 157 -25.90 -0.53 -28.63
C ARG A 157 -27.24 -1.20 -28.34
N LEU A 158 -28.30 -0.41 -28.22
CA LEU A 158 -29.67 -0.88 -28.14
C LEU A 158 -30.37 -0.57 -29.46
N THR A 159 -31.03 -1.58 -30.00
CA THR A 159 -31.75 -1.53 -31.26
C THR A 159 -33.19 -1.96 -31.03
N HIS A 160 -34.14 -1.25 -31.62
CA HIS A 160 -35.54 -1.69 -31.67
C HIS A 160 -35.67 -2.83 -32.69
N THR A 161 -36.13 -4.00 -32.24
CA THR A 161 -36.02 -5.25 -33.01
C THR A 161 -36.80 -5.20 -34.32
N LYS A 162 -38.02 -4.64 -34.30
CA LYS A 162 -38.91 -4.66 -35.46
C LYS A 162 -38.48 -3.72 -36.59
N SER A 163 -37.96 -2.54 -36.25
CA SER A 163 -37.55 -1.56 -37.26
C SER A 163 -36.06 -1.61 -37.59
N GLY A 164 -35.24 -2.19 -36.71
CA GLY A 164 -33.78 -2.17 -36.84
C GLY A 164 -33.13 -0.84 -36.44
N ASP A 165 -33.92 0.14 -35.96
CA ASP A 165 -33.41 1.45 -35.58
C ASP A 165 -32.54 1.36 -34.33
N VAL A 166 -31.39 2.02 -34.36
CA VAL A 166 -30.60 2.26 -33.16
C VAL A 166 -31.32 3.28 -32.31
N VAL A 167 -31.60 2.94 -31.05
CA VAL A 167 -32.32 3.81 -30.12
C VAL A 167 -31.42 4.34 -29.03
N TRP A 168 -30.34 3.63 -28.70
CA TRP A 168 -29.35 4.07 -27.72
C TRP A 168 -27.99 3.47 -28.05
N PHE A 169 -26.94 4.26 -27.86
CA PHE A 169 -25.58 3.75 -27.84
C PHE A 169 -24.82 4.44 -26.73
N ALA A 170 -23.99 3.67 -26.03
CA ALA A 170 -23.21 4.20 -24.95
C ALA A 170 -21.88 3.48 -24.80
N GLN A 171 -20.90 4.21 -24.30
CA GLN A 171 -19.58 3.70 -23.98
C GLN A 171 -19.17 4.24 -22.62
N SER A 172 -18.56 3.39 -21.81
CA SER A 172 -17.91 3.82 -20.59
C SER A 172 -16.53 3.23 -20.45
N GLU A 173 -15.64 4.01 -19.84
CA GLU A 173 -14.26 3.67 -19.61
C GLU A 173 -13.83 4.09 -18.20
N ILE A 174 -13.06 3.23 -17.55
CA ILE A 174 -12.43 3.55 -16.26
C ILE A 174 -11.11 2.79 -16.13
N ASN A 175 -10.15 3.44 -15.51
CA ASN A 175 -8.94 2.80 -15.01
C ASN A 175 -9.20 2.21 -13.62
N SER A 176 -8.71 0.99 -13.34
CA SER A 176 -8.94 0.28 -12.08
C SER A 176 -8.49 1.06 -10.85
N SER A 177 -7.50 1.95 -10.97
CA SER A 177 -7.11 2.80 -9.87
C SER A 177 -8.22 3.78 -9.47
N ASN A 178 -9.05 4.23 -10.41
CA ASN A 178 -10.16 5.16 -10.17
C ASN A 178 -11.45 4.45 -9.75
N TYR A 179 -11.43 3.11 -9.72
CA TYR A 179 -12.51 2.34 -9.13
C TYR A 179 -12.53 2.58 -7.61
N PRO A 180 -13.71 2.79 -6.99
CA PRO A 180 -13.83 2.97 -5.54
C PRO A 180 -13.30 1.72 -4.81
N THR A 181 -12.10 1.82 -4.27
CA THR A 181 -11.38 0.73 -3.58
C THR A 181 -10.87 1.20 -2.23
N THR A 182 -10.47 0.23 -1.40
CA THR A 182 -9.74 0.52 -0.16
C THR A 182 -8.43 1.24 -0.47
N PRO A 183 -8.03 2.25 0.33
CA PRO A 183 -6.76 2.94 0.15
C PRO A 183 -5.55 2.00 0.11
N LEU A 184 -4.54 2.38 -0.65
CA LEU A 184 -3.27 1.68 -0.69
C LEU A 184 -2.51 1.91 0.63
N SER A 185 -2.27 0.84 1.38
CA SER A 185 -1.61 0.92 2.68
C SER A 185 -0.55 -0.16 2.87
N PHE A 186 0.54 0.22 3.52
CA PHE A 186 1.66 -0.65 3.86
C PHE A 186 2.03 -0.48 5.33
N LYS A 187 2.60 -1.54 5.91
CA LYS A 187 3.19 -1.54 7.26
C LYS A 187 4.68 -1.84 7.21
N PHE A 188 5.42 -1.26 8.13
CA PHE A 188 6.83 -1.58 8.35
C PHE A 188 7.23 -1.26 9.80
N ASN A 189 8.39 -1.78 10.21
CA ASN A 189 8.95 -1.54 11.54
C ASN A 189 10.20 -0.68 11.42
N PHE A 190 10.37 0.22 12.36
CA PHE A 190 11.57 1.02 12.56
C PHE A 190 12.21 0.61 13.87
N TYR A 191 13.52 0.36 13.87
CA TYR A 191 14.21 -0.14 15.06
C TYR A 191 15.68 0.28 15.10
N GLU A 192 16.18 0.46 16.31
CA GLU A 192 17.58 0.78 16.57
C GLU A 192 18.35 -0.46 17.04
N ILE A 193 19.61 -0.58 16.62
CA ILE A 193 20.52 -1.64 17.07
C ILE A 193 21.86 -1.05 17.51
N ILE A 194 22.51 -1.72 18.45
CA ILE A 194 23.85 -1.37 18.93
C ILE A 194 24.89 -2.14 18.13
N ASN A 195 25.78 -1.43 17.44
CA ASN A 195 26.75 -2.05 16.53
C ASN A 195 28.05 -2.50 17.23
N ASN A 196 28.44 -1.83 18.31
CA ASN A 196 29.77 -1.98 18.93
C ASN A 196 29.75 -2.61 20.34
N LYS A 197 28.66 -3.28 20.74
CA LYS A 197 28.55 -3.88 22.09
C LYS A 197 29.72 -4.81 22.42
N LYS A 198 30.13 -5.65 21.45
CA LYS A 198 31.27 -6.56 21.61
C LYS A 198 32.61 -5.82 21.75
N GLN A 199 32.80 -4.72 21.03
CA GLN A 199 34.02 -3.92 21.11
C GLN A 199 34.17 -3.26 22.49
N ILE A 200 33.08 -2.73 23.06
CA ILE A 200 33.07 -2.14 24.41
C ILE A 200 33.38 -3.22 25.47
N SER A 201 32.77 -4.40 25.34
CA SER A 201 33.06 -5.53 26.24
C SER A 201 34.54 -5.95 26.20
N LEU A 202 35.14 -6.01 25.01
CA LEU A 202 36.56 -6.31 24.86
C LEU A 202 37.45 -5.21 25.45
N PHE A 203 37.10 -3.94 25.22
CA PHE A 203 37.80 -2.79 25.81
C PHE A 203 37.84 -2.89 27.34
N ILE A 204 36.70 -3.12 27.98
CA ILE A 204 36.62 -3.24 29.45
C ILE A 204 37.43 -4.43 29.96
N THR A 205 37.32 -5.59 29.29
CA THR A 205 38.07 -6.79 29.67
C THR A 205 39.58 -6.52 29.62
N ASN A 206 40.05 -5.89 28.54
CA ASN A 206 41.46 -5.56 28.35
C ASN A 206 41.98 -4.50 29.33
N HIS A 207 41.15 -3.52 29.72
CA HIS A 207 41.54 -2.46 30.66
C HIS A 207 41.32 -2.80 32.15
N ASN A 208 40.82 -4.01 32.43
CA ASN A 208 40.65 -4.55 33.77
C ASN A 208 41.74 -5.55 34.19
N THR A 209 42.71 -5.85 33.32
CA THR A 209 43.92 -6.59 33.76
C THR A 209 44.72 -5.77 34.75
N GLU A 210 45.53 -6.43 35.58
CA GLU A 210 46.31 -5.75 36.61
C GLU A 210 47.28 -4.73 36.01
N GLU A 211 47.98 -5.10 34.92
CA GLU A 211 48.94 -4.24 34.22
C GLU A 211 48.26 -2.99 33.65
N ALA A 212 47.09 -3.17 33.01
CA ALA A 212 46.33 -2.07 32.44
C ALA A 212 45.78 -1.14 33.54
N ARG A 213 45.44 -1.68 34.72
CA ARG A 213 44.98 -0.90 35.88
C ARG A 213 46.09 -0.08 36.52
N ILE A 214 47.33 -0.59 36.54
CA ILE A 214 48.52 0.17 36.99
C ILE A 214 48.75 1.37 36.05
N ILE A 215 48.70 1.14 34.73
CA ILE A 215 48.87 2.21 33.73
C ILE A 215 47.75 3.24 33.86
N ARG A 216 46.51 2.78 34.02
CA ARG A 216 45.33 3.67 34.12
C ARG A 216 45.30 4.52 35.38
N ALA A 217 45.98 4.10 36.45
CA ALA A 217 46.13 4.91 37.65
C ALA A 217 46.94 6.20 37.37
N GLN A 218 47.76 6.20 36.32
CA GLN A 218 48.55 7.34 35.88
C GLN A 218 47.95 8.02 34.64
N THR A 219 47.28 7.26 33.77
CA THR A 219 46.68 7.76 32.52
C THR A 219 45.24 7.28 32.38
N PRO A 220 44.26 8.10 32.79
CA PRO A 220 42.85 7.77 32.66
C PRO A 220 42.45 7.48 31.21
N VAL A 221 41.55 6.51 31.02
CA VAL A 221 40.97 6.16 29.71
C VAL A 221 39.47 6.38 29.74
N SER A 222 38.90 6.74 28.59
CA SER A 222 37.45 6.88 28.43
C SER A 222 36.86 5.62 27.79
N ILE A 223 35.75 5.13 28.33
CA ILE A 223 35.03 3.98 27.76
C ILE A 223 34.36 4.42 26.45
N PRO A 224 34.50 3.68 25.34
CA PRO A 224 33.81 4.00 24.10
C PRO A 224 32.28 4.03 24.28
N SER A 225 31.63 5.07 23.74
CA SER A 225 30.16 5.16 23.71
C SER A 225 29.55 4.12 22.77
N TYR A 226 28.30 3.74 23.03
CA TYR A 226 27.54 2.88 22.12
C TYR A 226 27.29 3.58 20.78
N ILE A 227 27.54 2.85 19.70
CA ILE A 227 27.22 3.26 18.33
C ILE A 227 25.87 2.63 17.98
N ILE A 228 24.85 3.48 17.80
CA ILE A 228 23.50 3.06 17.45
C ILE A 228 23.29 3.30 15.95
N SER A 229 22.73 2.30 15.28
CA SER A 229 22.23 2.46 13.91
C SER A 229 20.74 2.17 13.83
N THR A 230 20.12 2.79 12.85
CA THR A 230 18.68 2.77 12.64
C THR A 230 18.34 1.97 11.39
N HIS A 231 17.33 1.11 11.49
CA HIS A 231 16.92 0.21 10.42
C HIS A 231 15.41 0.27 10.21
N SER A 232 14.99 0.02 8.97
CA SER A 232 13.60 -0.24 8.59
C SER A 232 13.46 -1.67 8.08
N SER A 233 12.34 -2.31 8.40
CA SER A 233 11.95 -3.54 7.71
C SER A 233 11.44 -3.23 6.31
N ASP A 234 11.34 -4.26 5.47
CA ASP A 234 10.62 -4.17 4.21
C ASP A 234 9.15 -3.76 4.43
N LEU A 235 8.60 -3.09 3.41
CA LEU A 235 7.20 -2.73 3.36
C LEU A 235 6.35 -3.98 3.11
N VAL A 236 5.37 -4.21 3.98
CA VAL A 236 4.38 -5.28 3.81
C VAL A 236 3.03 -4.64 3.45
N LYS A 237 2.47 -5.02 2.31
CA LYS A 237 1.16 -4.50 1.87
C LYS A 237 0.07 -4.95 2.85
N VAL A 238 -0.79 -4.01 3.21
CA VAL A 238 -1.96 -4.23 4.09
C VAL A 238 -3.24 -4.20 3.28
N SER A 239 -3.38 -3.22 2.38
CA SER A 239 -4.59 -3.02 1.58
C SER A 239 -4.32 -2.27 0.29
N GLY A 240 -5.32 -2.27 -0.60
CA GLY A 240 -5.29 -1.60 -1.89
C GLY A 240 -4.66 -2.43 -2.99
N VAL A 241 -4.98 -2.06 -4.24
CA VAL A 241 -4.49 -2.72 -5.44
C VAL A 241 -3.18 -2.08 -5.87
N CYS A 242 -2.16 -2.90 -6.13
CA CYS A 242 -0.89 -2.38 -6.66
C CYS A 242 -0.21 -3.28 -7.69
N SER A 243 -0.67 -4.53 -7.87
CA SER A 243 -0.14 -5.47 -8.86
C SER A 243 -1.13 -5.72 -9.99
N GLN A 244 -0.62 -6.16 -11.15
CA GLN A 244 -1.46 -6.48 -12.31
C GLN A 244 -2.50 -7.57 -12.00
N THR A 245 -2.14 -8.61 -11.24
CA THR A 245 -3.07 -9.67 -10.85
C THR A 245 -4.25 -9.12 -10.06
N GLU A 246 -3.98 -8.28 -9.06
CA GLU A 246 -5.04 -7.65 -8.26
C GLU A 246 -5.90 -6.68 -9.09
N ALA A 247 -5.30 -5.98 -10.05
CA ALA A 247 -6.04 -5.12 -10.96
C ALA A 247 -6.98 -5.95 -11.87
N ASN A 248 -6.52 -7.10 -12.35
CA ASN A 248 -7.31 -8.03 -13.15
C ASN A 248 -8.44 -8.69 -12.34
N ASP A 249 -8.20 -9.00 -11.06
CA ASP A 249 -9.22 -9.54 -10.15
C ASP A 249 -10.41 -8.58 -9.93
N LEU A 250 -10.23 -7.29 -10.25
CA LEU A 250 -11.32 -6.30 -10.23
C LEU A 250 -12.18 -6.29 -11.50
N ALA A 251 -11.85 -7.05 -12.55
CA ALA A 251 -12.51 -6.99 -13.85
C ALA A 251 -14.04 -7.11 -13.77
N GLU A 252 -14.56 -8.13 -13.09
CA GLU A 252 -16.01 -8.32 -12.93
C GLU A 252 -16.66 -7.14 -12.18
N LYS A 253 -16.07 -6.74 -11.05
CA LYS A 253 -16.59 -5.65 -10.20
C LYS A 253 -16.61 -4.30 -10.94
N ILE A 254 -15.56 -4.03 -11.70
CA ILE A 254 -15.47 -2.83 -12.54
C ILE A 254 -16.52 -2.90 -13.64
N SER A 255 -16.68 -4.04 -14.32
CA SER A 255 -17.70 -4.19 -15.35
C SER A 255 -19.10 -4.02 -14.81
N GLN A 256 -19.41 -4.58 -13.64
CA GLN A 256 -20.68 -4.36 -12.95
C GLN A 256 -20.91 -2.87 -12.65
N TYR A 257 -19.87 -2.17 -12.18
CA TYR A 257 -19.92 -0.73 -11.91
C TYR A 257 -20.16 0.07 -13.19
N LEU A 258 -19.44 -0.21 -14.27
CA LEU A 258 -19.61 0.45 -15.56
C LEU A 258 -21.01 0.21 -16.14
N ILE A 259 -21.48 -1.04 -16.15
CA ILE A 259 -22.81 -1.42 -16.66
C ILE A 259 -23.91 -0.72 -15.87
N LYS A 260 -23.83 -0.70 -14.53
CA LYS A 260 -24.77 0.04 -13.69
C LYS A 260 -24.85 1.51 -14.09
N ASN A 261 -23.69 2.17 -14.24
CA ASN A 261 -23.66 3.58 -14.60
C ASN A 261 -24.16 3.84 -16.02
N LEU A 262 -23.87 2.94 -16.97
CA LEU A 262 -24.36 3.01 -18.35
C LEU A 262 -25.88 2.85 -18.41
N VAL A 263 -26.43 1.80 -17.80
CA VAL A 263 -27.87 1.52 -17.78
C VAL A 263 -28.65 2.66 -17.13
N ASN A 264 -28.11 3.28 -16.08
CA ASN A 264 -28.72 4.46 -15.45
C ASN A 264 -28.78 5.70 -16.37
N LYS A 265 -28.05 5.74 -17.49
CA LYS A 265 -28.16 6.81 -18.49
C LYS A 265 -29.27 6.56 -19.52
N LEU A 266 -29.86 5.37 -19.54
CA LEU A 266 -30.99 5.06 -20.38
C LEU A 266 -32.22 5.81 -19.87
N LYS A 267 -32.84 6.63 -20.70
CA LYS A 267 -34.08 7.33 -20.36
C LYS A 267 -35.27 6.41 -20.65
N ILE A 268 -36.01 6.10 -19.60
CA ILE A 268 -37.27 5.36 -19.67
C ILE A 268 -38.40 6.37 -19.54
N SER A 269 -39.30 6.40 -20.52
CA SER A 269 -40.51 7.20 -20.47
C SER A 269 -41.55 6.50 -19.59
N ASP A 270 -42.15 7.26 -18.68
CA ASP A 270 -43.42 6.87 -18.06
C ASP A 270 -44.53 7.15 -19.07
N ILE A 271 -45.16 6.11 -19.60
CA ILE A 271 -46.47 6.28 -20.21
C ILE A 271 -47.41 6.59 -19.04
N TYR A 272 -47.73 7.87 -18.83
CA TYR A 272 -48.95 8.23 -18.13
C TYR A 272 -50.10 7.71 -18.99
N MET A 273 -50.61 6.54 -18.64
CA MET A 273 -51.91 6.07 -19.08
C MET A 273 -52.99 6.85 -18.33
#